data_AF-A0ABC8UMC9-F1
#
_entry.id   AF-A0ABC8UMC9-F1
#
_cell.length_a   1.000
_cell.length_b   1.000
_cell.length_c   1.000
_cell.angle_alpha   90.00
_cell.angle_beta   90.00
_cell.angle_gamma   90.00
#
_symmetry.space_group_name_H-M   'P 1'
#
loop_
_entity.id
_entity.type
_entity.pdbx_description
1 polymer ?
#
loop_
_entity_poly.entity_id
_entity_poly.type
_entity_poly.pdbx_seq_one_letter_code
_entity_poly.pdbx_strand_id
1 'polypeptide(L)'
;MSETSLYTTDQEEEEEEEDVEGKIQLGPQCTLKEQWEKDKDDESLRRWKEQLLGSVDIHSVGETLDPEVKILSLAIKSPGRPDIFLPIPENGNPKGPWFTLKEGSRYSLKFTFEVSNNIVSGFKYTNTVWKTGIKVDSTKEMIGTFSPQLEPYTHEMPEETTPSGIFARGPYSARTKFLDDDNKCYLQINYTFDIRKDWHSAT
;
A
#
# COMPACT_ATOMS: atom_id res chain seq x y z
N MET A 1 43.18 6.77 -6.90
CA MET A 1 42.65 8.04 -6.36
C MET A 1 41.16 7.83 -6.23
N SER A 2 40.70 7.75 -5.00
CA SER A 2 39.30 7.76 -4.64
C SER A 2 38.73 9.13 -4.96
N GLU A 3 37.51 9.20 -5.49
CA GLU A 3 36.59 10.26 -5.12
C GLU A 3 35.16 9.75 -5.25
N THR A 4 34.47 9.95 -4.14
CA THR A 4 33.22 9.35 -3.70
C THR A 4 32.24 10.49 -3.54
N SER A 5 31.00 10.28 -3.99
CA SER A 5 29.76 10.92 -3.48
C SER A 5 29.65 12.44 -3.63
N LEU A 6 28.46 12.93 -4.04
CA LEU A 6 27.72 13.95 -3.28
C LEU A 6 26.32 14.21 -3.88
N TYR A 7 25.30 13.76 -3.13
CA TYR A 7 23.90 14.21 -2.93
C TYR A 7 22.95 14.30 -4.14
N THR A 8 21.76 13.68 -4.23
CA THR A 8 20.83 12.96 -3.32
C THR A 8 20.34 13.69 -2.07
N THR A 9 19.76 14.87 -2.22
CA THR A 9 18.77 15.43 -1.28
C THR A 9 18.08 16.56 -2.02
N ASP A 10 16.80 16.45 -2.36
CA ASP A 10 15.91 17.56 -2.81
C ASP A 10 14.49 17.04 -3.18
N GLN A 11 14.29 15.73 -3.39
CA GLN A 11 12.98 15.16 -3.78
C GLN A 11 12.14 14.55 -2.65
N GLU A 12 12.60 14.64 -1.40
CA GLU A 12 11.81 14.18 -0.24
C GLU A 12 10.87 15.28 0.29
N GLU A 13 11.18 16.55 0.08
CA GLU A 13 10.42 17.68 0.65
C GLU A 13 9.13 18.01 -0.13
N GLU A 14 9.07 17.74 -1.45
CA GLU A 14 7.89 18.08 -2.27
C GLU A 14 6.65 17.17 -2.05
N GLU A 15 6.78 16.00 -1.40
CA GLU A 15 5.61 15.13 -1.13
C GLU A 15 4.82 15.53 0.12
N GLU A 16 5.39 16.36 1.00
CA GLU A 16 4.74 16.76 2.27
C GLU A 16 3.86 18.02 2.14
N GLU A 17 4.04 18.83 1.09
CA GLU A 17 3.40 20.15 0.99
C GLU A 17 1.94 20.14 0.49
N GLU A 18 1.42 19.02 -0.03
CA GLU A 18 0.04 18.96 -0.58
C GLU A 18 -1.07 18.63 0.45
N ASP A 19 -0.75 18.32 1.71
CA ASP A 19 -1.74 17.92 2.75
C ASP A 19 -2.05 19.04 3.79
N VAL A 20 -2.19 20.28 3.34
CA VAL A 20 -2.52 21.44 4.20
C VAL A 20 -4.04 21.62 4.42
N GLU A 21 -4.90 21.02 3.60
CA GLU A 21 -6.35 21.09 3.78
C GLU A 21 -6.88 19.98 4.70
N GLY A 22 -7.02 20.32 6.00
CA GLY A 22 -7.93 19.62 6.90
C GLY A 22 -7.39 18.32 7.53
N LYS A 23 -6.20 18.36 8.14
CA LYS A 23 -5.72 17.27 9.00
C LYS A 23 -6.80 16.89 10.02
N ILE A 24 -7.39 15.69 9.83
CA ILE A 24 -8.34 15.10 10.76
C ILE A 24 -7.63 15.01 12.11
N GLN A 25 -8.25 15.56 13.16
CA GLN A 25 -7.72 15.41 14.50
C GLN A 25 -8.01 13.98 14.97
N LEU A 26 -6.96 13.15 15.00
CA LEU A 26 -7.06 11.78 15.46
C LEU A 26 -7.33 11.75 16.98
N GLY A 27 -8.12 10.76 17.41
CA GLY A 27 -8.32 10.48 18.82
C GLY A 27 -7.07 9.89 19.48
N PRO A 28 -7.04 9.77 20.81
CA PRO A 28 -5.93 9.11 21.50
C PRO A 28 -5.84 7.64 21.05
N GLN A 29 -4.62 7.18 20.78
CA GLN A 29 -4.36 5.78 20.52
C GLN A 29 -4.69 4.93 21.76
N CYS A 30 -5.26 3.76 21.54
CA CYS A 30 -5.51 2.76 22.56
C CYS A 30 -5.27 1.36 21.99
N THR A 31 -4.87 0.43 22.86
CA THR A 31 -4.75 -0.97 22.47
C THR A 31 -6.14 -1.59 22.33
N LEU A 32 -6.27 -2.58 21.45
CA LEU A 32 -7.52 -3.34 21.32
C LEU A 32 -7.98 -3.93 22.66
N LYS A 33 -7.02 -4.36 23.49
CA LYS A 33 -7.27 -4.94 24.82
C LYS A 33 -7.83 -3.91 25.80
N GLU A 34 -7.24 -2.72 25.88
CA GLU A 34 -7.77 -1.63 26.72
C GLU A 34 -9.18 -1.24 26.31
N GLN A 35 -9.42 -1.16 24.99
CA GLN A 35 -10.74 -0.84 24.48
C GLN A 35 -11.75 -1.91 24.89
N TRP A 36 -11.39 -3.19 24.87
CA TRP A 36 -12.27 -4.28 25.29
C TRP A 36 -12.57 -4.24 26.80
N GLU A 37 -11.55 -4.04 27.63
CA GLU A 37 -11.69 -4.00 29.09
C GLU A 37 -12.56 -2.82 29.56
N LYS A 38 -12.44 -1.67 28.90
CA LYS A 38 -13.20 -0.45 29.24
C LYS A 38 -14.72 -0.64 29.15
N ASP A 39 -15.18 -1.43 28.19
CA ASP A 39 -16.61 -1.59 27.88
C ASP A 39 -17.13 -2.99 28.26
N LYS A 40 -16.40 -3.74 29.09
CA LYS A 40 -16.74 -5.13 29.47
C LYS A 40 -18.12 -5.29 30.13
N ASP A 41 -18.54 -4.25 30.85
CA ASP A 41 -19.79 -4.21 31.61
C ASP A 41 -20.97 -3.64 30.79
N ASP A 42 -20.73 -3.18 29.56
CA ASP A 42 -21.76 -2.70 28.62
C ASP A 42 -22.06 -3.77 27.57
N GLU A 43 -23.20 -4.44 27.73
CA GLU A 43 -23.64 -5.51 26.83
C GLU A 43 -23.83 -5.02 25.38
N SER A 44 -24.28 -3.78 25.19
CA SER A 44 -24.56 -3.22 23.86
C SER A 44 -23.27 -2.93 23.10
N LEU A 45 -22.28 -2.32 23.76
CA LEU A 45 -20.97 -2.04 23.18
C LEU A 45 -20.19 -3.33 22.93
N ARG A 46 -20.29 -4.31 23.82
CA ARG A 46 -19.64 -5.61 23.62
C ARG A 46 -20.18 -6.33 22.38
N ARG A 47 -21.51 -6.42 22.22
CA ARG A 47 -22.11 -7.01 21.01
C ARG A 47 -21.74 -6.26 19.74
N TRP A 48 -21.70 -4.93 19.80
CA TRP A 48 -21.29 -4.11 18.66
C TRP A 48 -19.84 -4.37 18.25
N LYS A 49 -18.91 -4.48 19.21
CA LYS A 49 -17.51 -4.83 18.95
C LYS A 49 -17.34 -6.24 18.41
N GLU A 50 -18.05 -7.22 18.97
CA GLU A 50 -18.07 -8.59 18.45
C GLU A 50 -18.52 -8.63 16.99
N GLN A 51 -19.50 -7.79 16.60
CA GLN A 51 -19.94 -7.69 15.21
C GLN A 51 -18.88 -7.07 14.29
N LEU A 52 -18.12 -6.08 14.76
CA LEU A 52 -17.09 -5.41 13.95
C LEU A 52 -15.81 -6.22 13.82
N LEU A 53 -15.36 -6.82 14.93
CA LEU A 53 -14.08 -7.51 15.05
C LEU A 53 -14.22 -9.01 14.73
N GLY A 54 -15.45 -9.50 14.61
CA GLY A 54 -15.72 -10.89 14.23
C GLY A 54 -15.04 -11.87 15.16
N SER A 55 -14.15 -12.70 14.62
CA SER A 55 -13.45 -13.77 15.32
C SER A 55 -12.05 -13.38 15.82
N VAL A 56 -11.75 -12.09 16.02
CA VAL A 56 -10.48 -11.66 16.62
C VAL A 56 -10.31 -12.30 18.00
N ASP A 57 -9.28 -13.13 18.15
CA ASP A 57 -8.91 -13.67 19.46
C ASP A 57 -8.10 -12.62 20.24
N ILE A 58 -8.80 -11.85 21.07
CA ILE A 58 -8.21 -10.78 21.91
C ILE A 58 -7.08 -11.29 22.81
N HIS A 59 -7.08 -12.57 23.17
CA HIS A 59 -6.00 -13.16 23.98
C HIS A 59 -4.71 -13.38 23.17
N SER A 60 -4.82 -13.48 21.85
CA SER A 60 -3.69 -13.59 20.91
C SER A 60 -3.16 -12.24 20.44
N VAL A 61 -3.96 -11.17 20.61
CA VAL A 61 -3.60 -9.81 20.22
C VAL A 61 -2.60 -9.25 21.24
N GLY A 62 -1.45 -8.79 20.76
CA GLY A 62 -0.40 -8.22 21.60
C GLY A 62 -0.89 -7.01 22.42
N GLU A 63 -0.25 -6.75 23.57
CA GLU A 63 -0.52 -5.56 24.38
C GLU A 63 0.16 -4.29 23.83
N THR A 64 0.54 -4.31 22.55
CA THR A 64 1.23 -3.20 21.91
C THR A 64 0.22 -2.23 21.29
N LEU A 65 0.53 -0.93 21.40
CA LEU A 65 -0.24 0.13 20.72
C LEU A 65 -0.07 0.05 19.21
N ASP A 66 1.12 -0.38 18.78
CA ASP A 66 1.53 -0.40 17.39
C ASP A 66 0.92 -1.59 16.62
N PRO A 67 0.04 -1.36 15.64
CA PRO A 67 -0.37 -2.41 14.71
C PRO A 67 0.81 -2.84 13.81
N GLU A 68 0.73 -4.04 13.29
CA GLU A 68 1.67 -4.56 12.28
C GLU A 68 0.91 -4.95 11.03
N VAL A 69 1.45 -4.56 9.87
CA VAL A 69 0.94 -4.97 8.56
C VAL A 69 2.06 -5.60 7.77
N LYS A 70 1.81 -6.82 7.28
CA LYS A 70 2.73 -7.54 6.40
C LYS A 70 2.08 -7.72 5.04
N ILE A 71 2.60 -7.01 4.04
CA ILE A 71 2.18 -7.20 2.65
C ILE A 71 2.76 -8.51 2.14
N LEU A 72 1.90 -9.44 1.76
CA LEU A 72 2.27 -10.79 1.32
C LEU A 72 2.52 -10.85 -0.19
N SER A 73 1.65 -10.21 -0.98
CA SER A 73 1.73 -10.28 -2.44
C SER A 73 1.07 -9.09 -3.10
N LEU A 74 1.62 -8.69 -4.26
CA LEU A 74 0.99 -7.77 -5.19
C LEU A 74 0.72 -8.51 -6.50
N ALA A 75 -0.45 -8.29 -7.09
CA ALA A 75 -0.84 -8.85 -8.38
C ALA A 75 -1.40 -7.75 -9.28
N ILE A 76 -1.04 -7.78 -10.55
CA ILE A 76 -1.65 -6.95 -11.58
C ILE A 76 -2.65 -7.80 -12.34
N LYS A 77 -3.92 -7.39 -12.28
CA LYS A 77 -5.01 -8.05 -12.99
C LYS A 77 -5.29 -7.28 -14.26
N SER A 78 -5.47 -7.98 -15.37
CA SER A 78 -5.89 -7.37 -16.63
C SER A 78 -6.91 -8.26 -17.32
N PRO A 79 -8.02 -7.71 -17.84
CA PRO A 79 -9.06 -8.51 -18.49
C PRO A 79 -8.50 -9.40 -19.62
N GLY A 80 -8.94 -10.66 -19.65
CA GLY A 80 -8.61 -11.59 -20.72
C GLY A 80 -7.22 -12.22 -20.66
N ARG A 81 -6.51 -12.13 -19.52
CA ARG A 81 -5.24 -12.81 -19.31
C ARG A 81 -5.02 -13.23 -17.85
N PRO A 82 -4.07 -14.15 -17.58
CA PRO A 82 -3.67 -14.47 -16.21
C PRO A 82 -3.05 -13.27 -15.50
N ASP A 83 -3.26 -13.22 -14.18
CA ASP A 83 -2.69 -12.20 -13.30
C ASP A 83 -1.16 -12.24 -13.31
N ILE A 84 -0.53 -11.06 -13.27
CA ILE A 84 0.92 -10.94 -13.09
C ILE A 84 1.19 -10.87 -11.59
N PHE A 85 1.76 -11.92 -11.02
CA PHE A 85 2.16 -11.94 -9.62
C PHE A 85 3.53 -11.30 -9.42
N LEU A 86 3.62 -10.34 -8.52
CA LEU A 86 4.81 -9.58 -8.20
C LEU A 86 5.28 -9.93 -6.78
N PRO A 87 6.40 -10.65 -6.63
CA PRO A 87 6.96 -10.91 -5.31
C PRO A 87 7.43 -9.60 -4.68
N ILE A 88 7.13 -9.42 -3.39
CA ILE A 88 7.55 -8.23 -2.63
C ILE A 88 9.09 -8.27 -2.50
N PRO A 89 9.82 -7.25 -2.99
CA PRO A 89 11.28 -7.23 -2.89
C PRO A 89 11.72 -7.06 -1.42
N GLU A 90 12.64 -7.90 -0.94
CA GLU A 90 13.14 -7.86 0.46
C GLU A 90 13.64 -6.47 0.88
N ASN A 91 14.33 -5.78 -0.04
CA ASN A 91 14.91 -4.45 0.21
C ASN A 91 14.04 -3.31 -0.35
N GLY A 92 12.80 -3.58 -0.78
CA GLY A 92 11.91 -2.59 -1.40
C GLY A 92 12.37 -2.03 -2.75
N ASN A 93 13.47 -2.54 -3.32
CA ASN A 93 14.07 -2.00 -4.55
C ASN A 93 14.45 -3.17 -5.49
N PRO A 94 13.56 -3.58 -6.40
CA PRO A 94 13.85 -4.63 -7.36
C PRO A 94 14.92 -4.16 -8.37
N LYS A 95 15.77 -5.08 -8.83
CA LYS A 95 16.79 -4.78 -9.84
C LYS A 95 16.16 -4.77 -11.24
N GLY A 96 16.20 -3.62 -11.91
CA GLY A 96 15.63 -3.45 -13.25
C GLY A 96 14.11 -3.30 -13.24
N PRO A 97 13.45 -3.44 -14.42
CA PRO A 97 12.00 -3.35 -14.52
C PRO A 97 11.32 -4.46 -13.71
N TRP A 98 10.47 -4.10 -12.76
CA TRP A 98 9.74 -5.03 -11.91
C TRP A 98 8.63 -5.75 -12.70
N PHE A 99 8.01 -5.04 -13.65
CA PHE A 99 7.04 -5.60 -14.58
C PHE A 99 6.95 -4.82 -15.89
N THR A 100 6.16 -5.32 -16.83
CA THR A 100 5.87 -4.69 -18.11
C THR A 100 4.36 -4.69 -18.37
N LEU A 101 3.81 -3.54 -18.71
CA LEU A 101 2.43 -3.38 -19.12
C LEU A 101 2.30 -3.13 -20.62
N LYS A 102 1.19 -3.58 -21.20
CA LYS A 102 0.81 -3.20 -22.56
C LYS A 102 0.21 -1.79 -22.52
N GLU A 103 0.45 -1.00 -23.54
CA GLU A 103 -0.15 0.33 -23.69
C GLU A 103 -1.67 0.23 -23.96
N GLY A 104 -2.45 1.18 -23.44
CA GLY A 104 -3.91 1.20 -23.63
C GLY A 104 -4.65 0.00 -23.03
N SER A 105 -4.01 -0.78 -22.15
CA SER A 105 -4.62 -1.92 -21.48
C SER A 105 -5.20 -1.51 -20.14
N ARG A 106 -6.37 -2.05 -19.81
CA ARG A 106 -6.95 -1.89 -18.48
C ARG A 106 -6.28 -2.82 -17.48
N TYR A 107 -6.05 -2.34 -16.27
CA TYR A 107 -5.49 -3.12 -15.19
C TYR A 107 -6.04 -2.68 -13.83
N SER A 108 -6.01 -3.57 -12.84
CA SER A 108 -6.18 -3.24 -11.42
C SER A 108 -5.04 -3.84 -10.61
N LEU A 109 -4.69 -3.17 -9.51
CA LEU A 109 -3.74 -3.69 -8.54
C LEU A 109 -4.50 -4.42 -7.44
N LYS A 110 -4.09 -5.65 -7.16
CA LYS A 110 -4.63 -6.44 -6.05
C LYS A 110 -3.51 -6.79 -5.09
N PHE A 111 -3.65 -6.45 -3.83
CA PHE A 111 -2.69 -6.81 -2.80
C PHE A 111 -3.33 -7.63 -1.69
N THR A 112 -2.50 -8.50 -1.13
CA THR A 112 -2.85 -9.40 -0.02
C THR A 112 -1.95 -9.06 1.15
N PHE A 113 -2.52 -8.93 2.35
CA PHE A 113 -1.76 -8.51 3.53
C PHE A 113 -2.34 -9.12 4.82
N GLU A 114 -1.46 -9.30 5.80
CA GLU A 114 -1.81 -9.72 7.15
C GLU A 114 -1.78 -8.52 8.09
N VAL A 115 -2.70 -8.49 9.05
CA VAL A 115 -2.73 -7.51 10.13
C VAL A 115 -2.60 -8.25 11.46
N SER A 116 -1.69 -7.79 12.30
CA SER A 116 -1.43 -8.32 13.64
C SER A 116 -1.34 -7.21 14.67
N ASN A 117 -1.29 -7.60 15.94
CA ASN A 117 -1.04 -6.76 17.11
C ASN A 117 -2.10 -5.72 17.50
N ASN A 118 -2.61 -4.91 16.58
CA ASN A 118 -3.66 -3.92 16.88
C ASN A 118 -4.46 -3.59 15.61
N ILE A 119 -5.52 -2.79 15.74
CA ILE A 119 -6.27 -2.26 14.60
C ILE A 119 -5.39 -1.28 13.82
N VAL A 120 -5.34 -1.44 12.50
CA VAL A 120 -4.76 -0.45 11.58
C VAL A 120 -5.87 0.50 11.17
N SER A 121 -5.78 1.76 11.59
CA SER A 121 -6.79 2.79 11.27
C SER A 121 -6.32 3.65 10.11
N GLY A 122 -7.18 3.82 9.11
CA GLY A 122 -6.88 4.66 7.94
C GLY A 122 -5.72 4.13 7.09
N PHE A 123 -5.67 2.81 6.91
CA PHE A 123 -4.70 2.17 6.02
C PHE A 123 -4.85 2.77 4.62
N LYS A 124 -3.75 3.31 4.10
CA LYS A 124 -3.73 4.09 2.85
C LYS A 124 -2.60 3.64 1.94
N TYR A 125 -2.90 3.65 0.65
CA TYR A 125 -1.97 3.40 -0.43
C TYR A 125 -1.59 4.72 -1.08
N THR A 126 -0.31 4.97 -1.25
CA THR A 126 0.17 6.07 -2.09
C THR A 126 1.08 5.55 -3.17
N ASN A 127 0.95 6.11 -4.37
CA ASN A 127 1.79 5.77 -5.51
C ASN A 127 2.07 7.01 -6.33
N THR A 128 3.35 7.30 -6.50
CA THR A 128 3.82 8.38 -7.37
C THR A 128 4.55 7.76 -8.54
N VAL A 129 4.24 8.20 -9.76
CA VAL A 129 4.84 7.68 -11.00
C VAL A 129 5.55 8.79 -11.75
N TRP A 130 6.76 8.49 -12.22
CA TRP A 130 7.61 9.38 -12.99
C TRP A 130 7.96 8.78 -14.34
N LYS A 131 8.06 9.65 -15.35
CA LYS A 131 8.61 9.34 -16.67
C LYS A 131 9.72 10.32 -16.99
N THR A 132 10.93 9.80 -17.23
CA THR A 132 12.11 10.63 -17.52
C THR A 132 12.35 11.71 -16.43
N GLY A 133 12.15 11.35 -15.16
CA GLY A 133 12.33 12.24 -14.01
C GLY A 133 11.17 13.22 -13.76
N ILE A 134 10.17 13.28 -14.63
CA ILE A 134 8.99 14.16 -14.47
C ILE A 134 7.86 13.35 -13.82
N LYS A 135 7.24 13.88 -12.77
CA LYS A 135 6.04 13.29 -12.14
C LYS A 135 4.89 13.33 -13.15
N VAL A 136 4.34 12.16 -13.48
CA VAL A 136 3.26 12.01 -14.47
C VAL A 136 1.95 11.51 -13.86
N ASP A 137 2.02 10.90 -12.67
CA ASP A 137 0.84 10.47 -11.92
C ASP A 137 1.11 10.49 -10.40
N SER A 138 0.04 10.70 -9.63
CA SER A 138 0.03 10.67 -8.17
C SER A 138 -1.30 10.15 -7.68
N THR A 139 -1.30 8.99 -7.05
CA THR A 139 -2.48 8.37 -6.48
C THR A 139 -2.34 8.28 -4.96
N LYS A 140 -3.37 8.71 -4.23
CA LYS A 140 -3.54 8.52 -2.78
C LYS A 140 -4.93 7.91 -2.56
N GLU A 141 -4.99 6.69 -2.04
CA GLU A 141 -6.26 5.98 -1.81
C GLU A 141 -6.35 5.53 -0.35
N MET A 142 -7.48 5.84 0.28
CA MET A 142 -7.83 5.33 1.61
C MET A 142 -8.44 3.92 1.44
N ILE A 143 -7.70 2.90 1.88
CA ILE A 143 -8.11 1.49 1.78
C ILE A 143 -9.13 1.16 2.87
N GLY A 144 -8.91 1.66 4.10
CA GLY A 144 -9.86 1.53 5.21
C GLY A 144 -9.21 1.15 6.54
N THR A 145 -10.02 0.56 7.43
CA THR A 145 -9.59 0.13 8.78
C THR A 145 -9.66 -1.38 8.88
N PHE A 146 -8.61 -2.00 9.43
CA PHE A 146 -8.44 -3.45 9.46
C PHE A 146 -8.09 -3.94 10.87
N SER A 147 -8.82 -4.95 11.35
CA SER A 147 -8.55 -5.61 12.62
C SER A 147 -7.54 -6.75 12.47
N PRO A 148 -6.80 -7.12 13.53
CA PRO A 148 -5.89 -8.25 13.47
C PRO A 148 -6.66 -9.56 13.31
N GLN A 149 -6.27 -10.42 12.36
CA GLN A 149 -6.91 -11.73 12.15
C GLN A 149 -5.93 -12.72 11.51
N LEU A 150 -6.24 -14.01 11.59
CA LEU A 150 -5.40 -15.09 11.04
C LEU A 150 -5.46 -15.12 9.51
N GLU A 151 -6.64 -14.93 8.92
CA GLU A 151 -6.81 -14.94 7.48
C GLU A 151 -6.31 -13.63 6.83
N PRO A 152 -5.49 -13.69 5.78
CA PRO A 152 -5.03 -12.49 5.09
C PRO A 152 -6.19 -11.71 4.44
N TYR A 153 -6.12 -10.39 4.53
CA TYR A 153 -6.99 -9.48 3.79
C TYR A 153 -6.58 -9.42 2.33
N THR A 154 -7.54 -9.03 1.50
CA THR A 154 -7.33 -8.78 0.08
C THR A 154 -8.05 -7.49 -0.29
N HIS A 155 -7.36 -6.61 -0.99
CA HIS A 155 -7.96 -5.40 -1.54
C HIS A 155 -7.57 -5.26 -3.02
N GLU A 156 -8.55 -4.88 -3.84
CA GLU A 156 -8.38 -4.62 -5.27
C GLU A 156 -8.68 -3.14 -5.52
N MET A 157 -7.69 -2.44 -6.04
CA MET A 157 -7.78 -1.02 -6.39
C MET A 157 -8.72 -0.82 -7.58
N PRO A 158 -9.26 0.40 -7.76
CA PRO A 158 -10.02 0.76 -8.96
C PRO A 158 -9.26 0.41 -10.26
N GLU A 159 -10.00 0.06 -11.31
CA GLU A 159 -9.42 -0.24 -12.62
C GLU A 159 -8.88 1.05 -13.26
N GLU A 160 -7.64 0.99 -13.75
CA GLU A 160 -6.96 2.05 -14.48
C GLU A 160 -6.67 1.62 -15.92
N THR A 161 -6.28 2.56 -16.77
CA THR A 161 -5.86 2.29 -18.16
C THR A 161 -4.47 2.87 -18.40
N THR A 162 -3.55 2.03 -18.88
CA THR A 162 -2.21 2.51 -19.23
C THR A 162 -2.26 3.52 -20.38
N PRO A 163 -1.38 4.54 -20.38
CA PRO A 163 -1.28 5.47 -21.50
C PRO A 163 -0.89 4.74 -22.79
N SER A 164 -1.18 5.35 -23.94
CA SER A 164 -0.89 4.79 -25.26
C SER A 164 -0.22 5.78 -26.21
N GLY A 165 0.46 5.24 -27.22
CA GLY A 165 1.20 6.00 -28.22
C GLY A 165 2.71 5.94 -28.02
N ILE A 166 3.45 6.32 -29.07
CA ILE A 166 4.92 6.18 -29.12
C ILE A 166 5.60 6.90 -27.94
N PHE A 167 5.05 8.03 -27.50
CA PHE A 167 5.58 8.81 -26.37
C PHE A 167 5.23 8.25 -24.99
N ALA A 168 4.20 7.41 -24.88
CA ALA A 168 3.82 6.74 -23.64
C ALA A 168 4.64 5.47 -23.40
N ARG A 169 5.19 4.87 -24.45
CA ARG A 169 6.01 3.66 -24.32
C ARG A 169 7.38 3.98 -23.70
N GLY A 170 7.95 2.99 -23.04
CA GLY A 170 9.27 3.05 -22.43
C GLY A 170 9.23 2.90 -20.90
N PRO A 171 10.35 3.23 -20.24
CA PRO A 171 10.51 3.02 -18.81
C PRO A 171 9.86 4.13 -17.99
N TYR A 172 9.33 3.72 -16.85
CA TYR A 172 8.78 4.54 -15.79
C TYR A 172 9.45 4.18 -14.48
N SER A 173 9.51 5.12 -13.56
CA SER A 173 9.86 4.89 -12.16
C SER A 173 8.61 5.12 -11.31
N ALA A 174 8.46 4.37 -10.23
CA ALA A 174 7.38 4.56 -9.29
C ALA A 174 7.83 4.35 -7.85
N ARG A 175 7.15 5.02 -6.93
CA ARG A 175 7.31 4.92 -5.48
C ARG A 175 5.94 4.63 -4.89
N THR A 176 5.80 3.43 -4.36
CA THR A 176 4.60 2.99 -3.64
C THR A 176 4.88 2.98 -2.15
N LYS A 177 3.95 3.50 -1.33
CA LYS A 177 3.98 3.39 0.13
C LYS A 177 2.63 2.87 0.65
N PHE A 178 2.67 2.07 1.70
CA PHE A 178 1.52 1.68 2.52
C PHE A 178 1.68 2.29 3.90
N LEU A 179 0.72 3.13 4.28
CA LEU A 179 0.77 3.96 5.49
C LEU A 179 -0.55 3.83 6.27
N ASP A 180 -0.62 4.37 7.48
CA ASP A 180 -1.87 4.57 8.22
C ASP A 180 -2.09 6.05 8.59
N ASP A 181 -3.14 6.34 9.37
CA ASP A 181 -3.44 7.68 9.87
C ASP A 181 -2.35 8.23 10.80
N ASP A 182 -1.66 7.35 11.53
CA ASP A 182 -0.53 7.70 12.40
C ASP A 182 0.79 7.89 11.63
N ASN A 183 0.75 7.81 10.29
CA ASN A 183 1.87 7.91 9.35
C ASN A 183 2.94 6.83 9.53
N LYS A 184 2.60 5.70 10.14
CA LYS A 184 3.46 4.53 10.18
C LYS A 184 3.55 3.93 8.77
N CYS A 185 4.77 3.79 8.26
CA CYS A 185 5.02 3.16 6.98
C CYS A 185 5.25 1.66 7.16
N TYR A 186 4.41 0.85 6.53
CA TYR A 186 4.48 -0.63 6.60
C TYR A 186 5.30 -1.23 5.46
N LEU A 187 5.25 -0.59 4.30
CA LEU A 187 6.01 -1.00 3.13
C LEU A 187 6.23 0.21 2.24
N GLN A 188 7.47 0.38 1.79
CA GLN A 188 7.81 1.28 0.70
C GLN A 188 8.56 0.48 -0.38
N ILE A 189 8.11 0.60 -1.63
CA ILE A 189 8.79 0.04 -2.78
C ILE A 189 9.10 1.15 -3.78
N ASN A 190 10.37 1.29 -4.16
CA ASN A 190 10.76 2.10 -5.30
C ASN A 190 11.17 1.17 -6.43
N TYR A 191 10.51 1.27 -7.57
CA TYR A 191 10.70 0.33 -8.67
C TYR A 191 10.64 1.03 -10.02
N THR A 192 11.04 0.30 -11.06
CA THR A 192 10.82 0.72 -12.45
C THR A 192 9.90 -0.27 -13.13
N PHE A 193 9.19 0.17 -14.16
CA PHE A 193 8.37 -0.70 -15.01
C PHE A 193 8.34 -0.15 -16.44
N ASP A 194 8.02 -1.02 -17.40
CA ASP A 194 7.93 -0.61 -18.80
C ASP A 194 6.48 -0.58 -19.29
N ILE A 195 6.15 0.40 -20.13
CA ILE A 195 4.96 0.35 -20.99
C ILE A 195 5.41 0.02 -22.41
N ARG A 196 4.84 -1.03 -23.00
CA ARG A 196 5.19 -1.52 -24.34
C ARG A 196 3.96 -1.66 -25.22
N LYS A 197 4.19 -1.76 -26.53
CA LYS A 197 3.12 -1.95 -27.52
C LYS A 197 2.31 -3.23 -27.27
N ASP A 198 3.00 -4.29 -26.87
CA ASP A 198 2.41 -5.59 -26.58
C ASP A 198 2.92 -6.11 -25.24
N TRP A 199 2.14 -7.02 -24.66
CA TRP A 199 2.51 -7.70 -23.43
C TRP A 199 3.80 -8.50 -23.63
N HIS A 200 4.58 -8.65 -22.56
CA HIS A 200 5.70 -9.58 -22.61
C HIS A 200 5.15 -10.99 -22.81
N SER A 201 5.50 -11.62 -23.92
CA SER A 201 5.31 -13.06 -24.10
C SER A 201 6.24 -13.75 -23.11
N ALA A 202 5.70 -14.51 -22.17
CA ALA A 202 6.53 -15.48 -21.48
C ALA A 202 6.89 -16.56 -22.52
N THR A 203 8.14 -16.58 -22.98
CA THR A 203 8.73 -17.77 -23.61
C THR A 203 9.08 -18.78 -22.54
#